data_AF-A0A537PLB2-F1
#
_entry.id   AF-A0A537PLB2-F1
#
_cell.length_a   1.000
_cell.length_b   1.000
_cell.length_c   1.000
_cell.angle_alpha   90.00
_cell.angle_beta   90.00
_cell.angle_gamma   90.00
#
_symmetry.space_group_name_H-M   'P 1'
#
loop_
_entity.id
_entity.type
_entity.pdbx_description
1 polymer ?
#
loop_
_entity_poly.entity_id
_entity_poly.type
_entity_poly.pdbx_seq_one_letter_code
_entity_poly.pdbx_strand_id
1 'polypeptide(L)'
;MSEKAAWSVAQAKARLSEVIDRARKEGPQEITRNGRPAVVVVAIEEWARKTGRKGTLAEFFAASPLRGSDLEIERAQGGAREVDL
;
A
#
# COMPACT_ATOMS: atom_id res chain seq x y z
N MET A 1 -17.54 5.25 -3.83
CA MET A 1 -16.14 5.21 -4.34
C MET A 1 -15.74 6.65 -4.60
N SER A 2 -14.75 7.19 -3.89
CA SER A 2 -14.37 8.60 -4.08
C SER A 2 -13.64 8.73 -5.42
N GLU A 3 -14.25 9.44 -6.35
CA GLU A 3 -13.66 9.78 -7.65
C GLU A 3 -12.43 10.67 -7.38
N LYS A 4 -11.23 10.09 -7.44
CA LYS A 4 -9.99 10.86 -7.31
C LYS A 4 -9.92 11.79 -8.51
N ALA A 5 -10.04 13.10 -8.26
CA ALA A 5 -9.85 14.12 -9.28
C ALA A 5 -8.47 13.93 -9.95
N ALA A 6 -8.47 13.36 -11.15
CA ALA A 6 -7.25 13.03 -11.87
C ALA A 6 -6.76 14.26 -12.66
N TRP A 7 -5.45 14.51 -12.60
CA TRP A 7 -4.82 15.63 -13.28
C TRP A 7 -4.43 15.22 -14.70
N SER A 8 -4.81 15.96 -15.73
CA SER A 8 -4.10 15.81 -17.01
C SER A 8 -2.64 16.23 -16.84
N VAL A 9 -1.72 15.67 -17.64
CA VAL A 9 -0.31 16.13 -17.67
C VAL A 9 -0.20 17.64 -17.84
N ALA A 10 -1.07 18.27 -18.65
CA ALA A 10 -1.08 19.71 -18.86
C ALA A 10 -1.43 20.49 -17.57
N GLN A 11 -2.50 20.07 -16.86
CA GLN A 11 -2.89 20.68 -15.59
C GLN A 11 -1.81 20.47 -14.51
N ALA A 12 -1.26 19.26 -14.42
CA ALA A 12 -0.21 18.94 -13.46
C ALA A 12 1.05 19.80 -13.69
N LYS A 13 1.45 20.03 -14.95
CA LYS A 13 2.57 20.91 -15.29
C LYS A 13 2.31 22.36 -14.87
N ALA A 14 1.10 22.86 -15.08
CA ALA A 14 0.73 24.23 -14.73
C ALA A 14 0.59 24.45 -13.21
N ARG A 15 0.27 23.40 -12.45
CA ARG A 15 -0.07 23.46 -11.01
C ARG A 15 0.76 22.48 -10.17
N LEU A 16 2.01 22.24 -10.54
CA LEU A 16 2.82 21.18 -9.93
C LEU A 16 2.97 21.35 -8.41
N SER A 17 3.15 22.58 -7.92
CA SER A 17 3.23 22.86 -6.48
C SER A 17 1.97 22.41 -5.73
N GLU A 18 0.80 22.65 -6.32
CA GLU A 18 -0.47 22.22 -5.72
C GLU A 18 -0.63 20.70 -5.75
N VAL A 19 -0.24 20.05 -6.84
CA VAL A 19 -0.23 18.58 -6.91
C VAL A 19 0.64 18.00 -5.80
N ILE A 20 1.81 18.58 -5.54
CA ILE A 20 2.72 18.17 -4.46
C ILE A 20 2.06 18.40 -3.09
N ASP A 21 1.49 19.58 -2.85
CA ASP A 21 0.86 19.89 -1.57
C ASP A 21 -0.34 18.98 -1.27
N ARG A 22 -1.17 18.70 -2.27
CA ARG A 22 -2.28 17.76 -2.15
C ARG A 22 -1.79 16.33 -1.98
N ALA A 23 -0.71 15.92 -2.65
CA ALA A 23 -0.08 14.62 -2.42
C ALA A 23 0.38 14.43 -0.96
N ARG A 24 0.84 15.51 -0.32
CA ARG A 24 1.27 15.49 1.09
C ARG A 24 0.11 15.56 2.10
N LYS A 25 -0.93 16.35 1.81
CA LYS A 25 -2.03 16.62 2.76
C LYS A 25 -3.23 15.71 2.60
N GLU A 26 -3.60 15.42 1.35
CA GLU A 26 -4.81 14.68 0.98
C GLU A 26 -4.52 13.24 0.51
N GLY A 27 -3.25 12.94 0.21
CA GLY A 27 -2.79 11.63 -0.23
C GLY A 27 -2.62 11.53 -1.75
N PRO A 28 -2.46 10.31 -2.31
CA PRO A 28 -1.95 10.09 -3.67
C PRO A 28 -2.77 10.77 -4.78
N GLN A 29 -2.08 11.52 -5.65
CA GLN A 29 -2.66 12.26 -6.78
C GLN A 29 -2.36 11.55 -8.10
N GLU A 30 -3.39 11.25 -8.89
CA GLU A 30 -3.22 10.58 -10.18
C GLU A 30 -3.00 11.59 -11.30
N ILE A 31 -2.06 11.31 -12.21
CA ILE A 31 -1.83 12.06 -13.44
C ILE A 31 -2.13 11.17 -14.65
N THR A 32 -2.93 11.69 -15.57
CA THR A 32 -3.35 11.03 -16.81
C THR A 32 -2.66 11.64 -18.04
N ARG A 33 -2.35 10.79 -19.01
CA ARG A 33 -1.91 11.19 -20.36
C ARG A 33 -2.92 10.68 -21.37
N ASN A 34 -3.48 11.59 -22.16
CA ASN A 34 -4.54 11.28 -23.14
C ASN A 34 -5.74 10.53 -22.50
N GLY A 35 -6.16 10.97 -21.30
CA GLY A 35 -7.28 10.39 -20.57
C GLY A 35 -7.02 9.03 -19.92
N ARG A 36 -5.80 8.48 -20.01
CA ARG A 36 -5.43 7.22 -19.38
C ARG A 36 -4.49 7.46 -18.19
N PRO A 37 -4.66 6.74 -17.06
CA PRO A 37 -3.73 6.81 -15.94
C PRO A 37 -2.29 6.54 -16.42
N ALA A 38 -1.36 7.41 -16.03
CA ALA A 38 0.03 7.32 -16.47
C ALA A 38 0.99 7.22 -15.29
N VAL A 39 0.81 8.07 -14.27
CA VAL A 39 1.62 8.08 -13.05
C VAL A 39 0.78 8.51 -11.85
N VAL A 40 1.27 8.23 -10.65
CA VAL A 40 0.70 8.72 -9.39
C VAL A 40 1.79 9.43 -8.60
N VAL A 41 1.50 10.63 -8.10
CA VAL A 41 2.37 11.38 -7.18
C VAL A 41 1.98 11.04 -5.76
N VAL A 42 2.96 10.62 -4.96
CA VAL A 42 2.81 10.24 -3.55
C VAL A 42 3.80 10.99 -2.70
N ALA A 43 3.42 11.30 -1.45
CA ALA A 43 4.36 11.81 -0.45
C ALA A 43 5.46 10.78 -0.19
N ILE A 44 6.71 11.24 -0.01
CA ILE A 44 7.85 10.36 0.15
C ILE A 44 7.74 9.49 1.41
N GLU A 45 7.14 10.03 2.47
CA GLU A 45 6.91 9.33 3.74
C GLU A 45 5.88 8.22 3.56
N GLU A 46 4.84 8.45 2.76
CA GLU A 46 3.85 7.43 2.44
C GLU A 46 4.43 6.32 1.57
N TRP A 47 5.23 6.69 0.57
CA TRP A 47 5.96 5.74 -0.27
C TRP A 47 6.88 4.87 0.60
N ALA A 48 7.74 5.49 1.41
CA ALA A 48 8.68 4.80 2.28
C ALA A 48 7.98 3.85 3.26
N ARG A 49 6.83 4.25 3.82
CA ARG A 49 6.02 3.38 4.70
C ARG A 49 5.45 2.16 3.96
N LYS A 50 5.04 2.31 2.70
CA LYS A 50 4.45 1.23 1.90
C LYS A 50 5.50 0.30 1.29
N THR A 51 6.66 0.81 0.93
CA THR A 51 7.74 0.03 0.29
C THR A 51 8.81 -0.43 1.25
N GLY A 52 8.87 0.13 2.45
CA GLY A 52 9.76 -0.33 3.51
C GLY A 52 9.45 -1.79 3.85
N ARG A 53 10.40 -2.68 3.54
CA ARG A 53 10.32 -4.08 3.93
C ARG A 53 10.40 -4.14 5.46
N LYS A 54 9.31 -4.58 6.10
CA LYS A 54 9.28 -4.79 7.56
C LYS A 54 9.82 -6.17 7.87
N GLY A 55 11.14 -6.24 8.05
CA GLY A 55 11.83 -7.45 8.46
C GLY A 55 11.59 -8.66 7.55
N THR A 56 11.88 -9.84 8.09
CA THR A 56 11.58 -11.13 7.48
C THR A 56 10.39 -11.80 8.15
N LEU A 57 9.76 -12.76 7.46
CA LEU A 57 8.73 -13.59 8.07
C LEU A 57 9.26 -14.35 9.30
N ALA A 58 10.54 -14.75 9.27
CA ALA A 58 11.20 -15.38 10.40
C ALA A 58 11.32 -14.42 11.60
N GLU A 59 11.70 -13.17 11.38
CA GLU A 59 11.75 -12.13 12.43
C GLU A 59 10.36 -11.86 13.02
N PHE A 60 9.31 -11.84 12.19
CA PHE A 60 7.93 -11.71 12.65
C PHE A 60 7.54 -12.84 13.62
N PHE A 61 7.80 -14.10 13.26
CA PHE A 61 7.52 -15.24 14.15
C PHE A 61 8.42 -15.24 15.39
N ALA A 62 9.67 -14.83 15.24
CA ALA A 62 10.62 -14.69 16.34
C ALA A 62 10.21 -13.62 17.36
N ALA A 63 9.48 -12.58 16.94
CA ALA A 63 8.94 -11.51 17.79
C ALA A 63 7.52 -11.82 18.32
N SER A 64 6.97 -13.00 18.03
CA SER A 64 5.62 -13.37 18.47
C SER A 64 5.50 -13.37 20.00
N PRO A 65 4.42 -12.83 20.58
CA PRO A 65 4.14 -12.95 22.02
C PRO A 65 3.87 -14.39 22.46
N LEU A 66 3.64 -15.31 21.50
CA LEU A 66 3.51 -16.75 21.76
C LEU A 66 4.87 -17.47 21.83
N ARG A 67 5.98 -16.78 21.57
CA ARG A 67 7.31 -17.38 21.69
C ARG A 67 7.56 -17.76 23.14
N GLY A 68 7.86 -19.04 23.38
CA GLY A 68 8.02 -19.57 24.74
C GLY A 68 6.70 -19.76 25.48
N SER A 69 5.56 -19.69 24.79
CA SER A 69 4.33 -20.28 25.32
C SER A 69 4.43 -21.80 25.28
N ASP A 70 3.85 -22.46 26.28
CA ASP A 70 3.69 -23.92 26.31
C ASP A 70 2.55 -24.39 25.39
N LEU A 71 2.28 -23.63 24.31
CA LEU A 71 1.23 -23.96 23.35
C LEU A 71 1.70 -25.11 22.47
N GLU A 72 1.09 -26.28 22.66
CA GLU A 72 1.30 -27.42 21.77
C GLU A 72 0.44 -27.27 20.51
N ILE A 73 1.09 -27.11 19.35
CA ILE A 73 0.41 -27.02 18.05
C ILE A 73 0.57 -28.34 17.31
N GLU A 74 -0.55 -29.02 17.09
CA GLU A 74 -0.59 -30.21 16.24
C GLU A 74 -0.91 -29.85 14.79
N ARG A 75 -0.32 -30.61 13.85
CA ARG A 75 -0.67 -30.48 12.44
C ARG A 75 -2.10 -30.98 12.23
N ALA A 76 -3.00 -30.08 11.85
CA ALA A 76 -4.34 -30.45 11.42
C ALA A 76 -4.26 -31.42 10.23
N GLN A 77 -4.87 -32.60 10.37
CA GLN A 77 -4.85 -33.67 9.36
C GLN A 77 -5.95 -33.52 8.29
N GLY A 78 -6.68 -32.39 8.29
CA GLY A 78 -7.76 -32.12 7.35
C GLY A 78 -7.26 -31.68 5.97
N GLY A 79 -8.06 -31.95 4.94
CA GLY A 79 -7.86 -31.39 3.61
C GLY A 79 -8.08 -29.87 3.57
N ALA A 80 -7.72 -29.24 2.45
CA ALA A 80 -8.07 -27.84 2.24
C ALA A 80 -9.59 -27.66 2.31
N ARG A 81 -10.03 -26.59 2.98
CA ARG A 81 -11.44 -26.19 2.98
C ARG A 81 -11.88 -25.87 1.56
N GLU A 82 -13.09 -26.27 1.21
CA GLU A 82 -13.74 -25.83 -0.02
C GLU A 82 -13.90 -24.30 0.03
N VAL A 83 -13.53 -23.61 -1.05
CA VAL A 83 -13.60 -22.15 -1.15
C VAL A 83 -14.38 -21.82 -2.41
N ASP A 84 -15.46 -21.05 -2.26
CA ASP A 84 -16.19 -20.45 -3.38
C ASP A 84 -15.40 -19.21 -3.85
N LEU A 85 -15.02 -19.17 -5.12
CA LEU A 85 -14.16 -18.14 -5.73
C LEU A 85 -14.94 -17.25 -6.69
#